data_AF-A0A7X9CLP9-F1
#
_entry.id   AF-A0A7X9CLP9-F1
#
_cell.length_a   1.000
_cell.length_b   1.000
_cell.length_c   1.000
_cell.angle_alpha   90.00
_cell.angle_beta   90.00
_cell.angle_gamma   90.00
#
_symmetry.space_group_name_H-M   'P 1'
#
loop_
_entity.id
_entity.type
_entity.pdbx_description
1 polymer ?
#
loop_
_entity_poly.entity_id
_entity_poly.type
_entity_poly.pdbx_seq_one_letter_code
_entity_poly.pdbx_strand_id
1 'polypeptide(L)'
;MNKNDKTVLLLLVSAILLLIGQLVENSLLFAIAFPILMFSWMWLGALKNGEVRGGAKYSLLGVLIVWLIGFIAMERMDHANFGRFFGGLPLGTAIMMYVTWFLPFLIGTVAYSIRFEKDYITMDDLEEFSKATDVKMEDLIEIENVKS
;
A
#
# COMPACT_ATOMS: atom_id res chain seq x y z
N MET A 1 -4.70 -11.77 18.55
CA MET A 1 -4.33 -10.37 18.26
C MET A 1 -3.46 -9.88 19.40
N ASN A 2 -2.15 -9.69 19.16
CA ASN A 2 -1.21 -9.39 20.23
C ASN A 2 -1.33 -7.90 20.57
N LYS A 3 -1.39 -7.55 21.86
CA LYS A 3 -1.65 -6.17 22.34
C LYS A 3 -0.54 -5.15 21.98
N ASN A 4 0.47 -5.57 21.21
CA ASN A 4 1.66 -4.82 20.79
C ASN A 4 1.81 -4.74 19.26
N ASP A 5 0.71 -4.78 18.51
CA ASP A 5 0.76 -4.56 17.05
C ASP A 5 1.17 -3.10 16.76
N LYS A 6 2.48 -2.88 16.62
CA LYS A 6 3.11 -1.59 16.29
C LYS A 6 2.43 -0.93 15.07
N THR A 7 1.93 -1.73 14.15
CA THR A 7 1.16 -1.28 12.98
C THR A 7 -0.18 -0.65 13.35
N VAL A 8 -0.92 -1.21 14.32
CA VAL A 8 -2.17 -0.64 14.82
C VAL A 8 -1.91 0.69 15.54
N LEU A 9 -0.84 0.74 16.36
CA LEU A 9 -0.44 1.99 17.00
C LEU A 9 -0.05 3.05 15.95
N LEU A 10 0.72 2.69 14.93
CA LEU A 10 1.10 3.60 13.85
C LEU A 10 -0.12 4.12 13.10
N LEU A 11 -1.09 3.25 12.81
CA LEU A 11 -2.36 3.62 12.19
C LEU A 11 -3.14 4.62 13.05
N LEU A 12 -3.27 4.37 14.35
CA LEU A 12 -3.95 5.29 15.27
C LEU A 12 -3.24 6.64 15.38
N VAL A 13 -1.91 6.63 15.57
CA VAL A 13 -1.11 7.86 15.66
C VAL A 13 -1.20 8.66 14.36
N SER A 14 -1.07 8.02 13.20
CA SER A 14 -1.19 8.71 11.91
C SER A 14 -2.60 9.24 11.65
N ALA A 15 -3.66 8.54 12.08
CA ALA A 15 -5.03 9.05 12.00
C ALA A 15 -5.24 10.29 12.88
N ILE A 16 -4.70 10.28 14.10
CA ILE A 16 -4.74 11.45 15.00
C ILE A 16 -3.97 12.61 14.39
N LEU A 17 -2.76 12.38 13.87
CA LEU A 17 -1.95 13.42 13.22
C LEU A 17 -2.64 13.98 11.98
N LEU A 18 -3.32 13.14 11.20
CA LEU A 18 -4.09 13.58 10.04
C LEU A 18 -5.25 14.50 10.47
N LEU A 19 -6.00 14.10 11.51
CA LEU A 19 -7.10 14.88 12.06
C LEU A 19 -6.61 16.22 12.64
N ILE A 20 -5.51 16.22 13.36
CA ILE A 20 -4.85 17.45 13.83
C ILE A 20 -4.46 18.33 12.64
N GLY A 21 -3.79 17.76 11.64
CA GLY A 21 -3.37 18.48 10.44
C GLY A 21 -4.53 19.14 9.71
N GLN A 22 -5.69 18.49 9.67
CA GLN A 22 -6.90 19.04 9.08
C GLN A 22 -7.53 20.14 9.94
N LEU A 23 -7.59 19.98 11.27
CA LEU A 23 -8.17 20.97 12.18
C LEU A 23 -7.33 22.25 12.30
N VAL A 24 -6.00 22.14 12.21
CA VAL A 24 -5.08 23.28 12.27
C VAL A 24 -4.66 23.79 10.89
N GLU A 25 -5.29 23.29 9.82
CA GLU A 25 -4.99 23.64 8.42
C GLU A 25 -3.50 23.51 8.05
N ASN A 26 -2.81 22.53 8.66
CA ASN A 26 -1.40 22.28 8.41
C ASN A 26 -1.24 21.30 7.22
N SER A 27 -1.06 21.86 6.03
CA SER A 27 -0.89 21.14 4.77
C SER A 27 0.27 20.14 4.80
N LEU A 28 1.40 20.49 5.43
CA LEU A 28 2.57 19.63 5.51
C LEU A 28 2.31 18.41 6.41
N LEU A 29 1.66 18.63 7.55
CA LEU A 29 1.27 17.53 8.45
C LEU A 29 0.30 16.58 7.73
N PHE A 30 -0.66 17.11 6.99
CA PHE A 30 -1.55 16.31 6.15
C PHE A 30 -0.78 15.50 5.09
N ALA A 31 0.12 16.16 4.35
CA ALA A 31 0.93 15.57 3.28
C ALA A 31 1.80 14.39 3.75
N ILE A 32 2.16 14.34 5.03
CA ILE A 32 2.93 13.24 5.64
C ILE A 32 2.02 12.21 6.31
N ALA A 33 1.04 12.67 7.09
CA ALA A 33 0.18 11.78 7.88
C ALA A 33 -0.71 10.90 6.99
N PHE A 34 -1.23 11.44 5.87
CA PHE A 34 -2.11 10.69 4.97
C PHE A 34 -1.40 9.48 4.34
N PRO A 35 -0.21 9.62 3.70
CA PRO A 35 0.53 8.47 3.18
C PRO A 35 0.85 7.41 4.24
N ILE A 36 1.24 7.84 5.44
CA ILE A 36 1.59 6.92 6.54
C ILE A 36 0.35 6.17 7.03
N LEU A 37 -0.79 6.85 7.15
CA LEU A 37 -2.07 6.23 7.53
C LEU A 37 -2.47 5.17 6.51
N MET A 38 -2.50 5.53 5.23
CA MET A 38 -2.88 4.62 4.15
C MET A 38 -1.91 3.44 4.04
N PHE A 39 -0.60 3.69 4.16
CA PHE A 39 0.40 2.63 4.23
C PHE A 39 0.15 1.68 5.40
N SER A 40 -0.08 2.21 6.60
CA SER A 40 -0.32 1.40 7.80
C SER A 40 -1.58 0.55 7.66
N TRP A 41 -2.62 1.11 7.02
CA TRP A 41 -3.87 0.39 6.75
C TRP A 41 -3.66 -0.75 5.75
N MET A 42 -2.99 -0.48 4.62
CA MET A 42 -2.67 -1.52 3.64
C MET A 42 -1.72 -2.58 4.21
N TRP A 43 -0.74 -2.17 5.01
CA TRP A 43 0.18 -3.08 5.69
C TRP A 43 -0.56 -4.00 6.66
N LEU A 44 -1.52 -3.47 7.41
CA LEU A 44 -2.38 -4.27 8.28
C LEU A 44 -3.21 -5.27 7.49
N GLY A 45 -3.75 -4.88 6.34
CA GLY A 45 -4.48 -5.79 5.44
C GLY A 45 -3.61 -6.87 4.81
N ALA A 46 -2.31 -6.64 4.68
CA ALA A 46 -1.35 -7.59 4.13
C ALA A 46 -0.64 -8.46 5.19
N LEU A 47 -0.88 -8.22 6.49
CA LEU A 47 -0.25 -8.98 7.57
C LEU A 47 -0.83 -10.39 7.65
N LYS A 48 0.04 -11.40 7.56
CA LYS A 48 -0.29 -12.81 7.80
C LYS A 48 0.66 -13.39 8.84
N ASN A 49 0.13 -13.99 9.90
CA ASN A 49 0.92 -14.52 11.01
C ASN A 49 1.93 -13.51 11.61
N GLY A 50 1.58 -12.22 11.62
CA GLY A 50 2.41 -11.16 12.19
C GLY A 50 3.46 -10.56 11.24
N GLU A 51 3.57 -11.04 10.00
CA GLU A 51 4.53 -10.51 9.02
C GLU A 51 3.90 -10.24 7.65
N VAL A 52 4.44 -9.27 6.92
CA VAL A 52 4.13 -9.04 5.51
C VAL A 52 5.22 -9.72 4.69
N ARG A 53 4.82 -10.74 3.92
CA ARG A 53 5.75 -11.63 3.22
C ARG A 53 6.25 -11.06 1.89
N GLY A 54 7.45 -11.49 1.50
CA GLY A 54 7.98 -11.40 0.14
C GLY A 54 7.91 -10.01 -0.49
N GLY A 55 7.47 -9.97 -1.74
CA GLY A 55 7.37 -8.77 -2.56
C GLY A 55 6.30 -7.78 -2.15
N ALA A 56 5.26 -8.23 -1.46
CA ALA A 56 4.21 -7.36 -0.94
C ALA A 56 4.82 -6.25 -0.05
N LYS A 57 5.76 -6.64 0.82
CA LYS A 57 6.51 -5.73 1.69
C LYS A 57 7.18 -4.59 0.91
N TYR A 58 7.95 -4.95 -0.12
CA TYR A 58 8.71 -4.00 -0.92
C TYR A 58 7.80 -3.13 -1.80
N SER A 59 6.70 -3.70 -2.30
CA SER A 59 5.71 -2.94 -3.08
C SER A 59 5.02 -1.87 -2.24
N LEU A 60 4.62 -2.19 -1.00
CA LEU A 60 4.00 -1.25 -0.07
C LEU A 60 4.97 -0.14 0.35
N LEU A 61 6.25 -0.48 0.58
CA LEU A 61 7.28 0.53 0.84
C LEU A 61 7.52 1.44 -0.37
N GLY A 62 7.50 0.89 -1.59
CA GLY A 62 7.57 1.66 -2.82
C GLY A 62 6.40 2.64 -2.97
N VAL A 63 5.18 2.16 -2.72
CA VAL A 63 3.96 3.00 -2.70
C VAL A 63 4.09 4.14 -1.68
N LEU A 64 4.55 3.84 -0.46
CA LEU A 64 4.76 4.86 0.57
C LEU A 64 5.75 5.95 0.12
N ILE A 65 6.88 5.55 -0.47
CA ILE A 65 7.89 6.50 -0.97
C ILE A 65 7.28 7.38 -2.07
N VAL A 66 6.57 6.79 -3.03
CA VAL A 66 5.94 7.53 -4.12
C VAL A 66 4.90 8.52 -3.59
N TRP A 67 4.07 8.10 -2.63
CA TRP A 67 3.11 9.00 -2.00
C TRP A 67 3.77 10.14 -1.24
N LEU A 68 4.77 9.87 -0.40
CA LEU A 68 5.47 10.93 0.33
C LEU A 68 6.08 11.94 -0.64
N ILE A 69 6.71 11.48 -1.72
CA ILE A 69 7.26 12.35 -2.76
C ILE A 69 6.14 13.16 -3.43
N GLY A 70 5.05 12.52 -3.86
CA GLY A 70 3.95 13.18 -4.55
C GLY A 70 3.25 14.24 -3.70
N PHE A 71 2.90 13.91 -2.46
CA PHE A 71 2.23 14.84 -1.54
C PHE A 71 3.14 15.99 -1.11
N ILE A 72 4.41 15.73 -0.77
CA ILE A 72 5.36 16.79 -0.41
C ILE A 72 5.65 17.69 -1.62
N ALA A 73 5.80 17.12 -2.82
CA ALA A 73 6.02 17.91 -4.04
C ALA A 73 4.84 18.84 -4.33
N MET A 74 3.59 18.38 -4.12
CA MET A 74 2.42 19.24 -4.26
C MET A 74 2.37 20.33 -3.18
N GLU A 75 2.66 20.00 -1.92
CA GLU A 75 2.64 20.96 -0.81
C GLU A 75 3.68 22.08 -0.98
N ARG A 76 4.86 21.73 -1.51
CA ARG A 76 5.95 22.69 -1.75
C ARG A 76 5.85 23.42 -3.07
N MET A 77 4.84 23.12 -3.89
CA MET A 77 4.69 23.74 -5.18
C MET A 77 4.21 25.18 -5.03
N ASP A 78 4.82 26.08 -5.79
CA ASP A 78 4.30 27.44 -5.89
C ASP A 78 3.01 27.45 -6.72
N HIS A 79 1.88 27.54 -6.03
CA HIS A 79 0.56 27.57 -6.64
C HIS A 79 0.20 28.90 -7.31
N ALA A 80 0.98 29.96 -7.10
CA ALA A 80 0.76 31.25 -7.76
C ALA A 80 1.24 31.24 -9.23
N ASN A 81 2.16 30.33 -9.57
CA ASN A 81 2.76 30.24 -10.89
C ASN A 81 2.05 29.21 -11.78
N PHE A 82 0.95 29.63 -12.40
CA PHE A 82 0.08 28.80 -13.26
C PHE A 82 0.72 28.31 -14.59
N GLY A 83 1.99 28.63 -14.85
CA GLY A 83 2.61 28.47 -16.17
C GLY A 83 3.23 27.12 -16.51
N ARG A 84 3.22 26.14 -15.59
CA ARG A 84 3.86 24.83 -15.82
C ARG A 84 2.82 23.75 -16.09
N PHE A 85 2.91 23.14 -17.27
CA PHE A 85 2.07 22.03 -17.71
C PHE A 85 2.90 20.78 -17.95
N PHE A 86 2.34 19.62 -17.65
CA PHE A 86 2.94 18.32 -17.96
C PHE A 86 1.85 17.34 -18.39
N GLY A 87 2.03 16.70 -19.55
CA GLY A 87 1.04 15.77 -20.11
C GLY A 87 -0.35 16.39 -20.29
N GLY A 88 -0.42 17.67 -20.65
CA GLY A 88 -1.68 18.40 -20.87
C GLY A 88 -2.39 18.93 -19.61
N LEU A 89 -1.83 18.69 -18.43
CA LEU A 89 -2.41 19.12 -17.15
C LEU A 89 -1.52 20.17 -16.45
N PRO A 90 -2.10 21.08 -15.65
CA PRO A 90 -1.32 21.90 -14.73
C PRO A 90 -0.43 21.02 -13.85
N LEU A 91 0.78 21.47 -13.54
CA LEU A 91 1.80 20.64 -12.89
C LEU A 91 1.32 19.96 -11.60
N GLY A 92 0.57 20.67 -10.75
CA GLY A 92 0.00 20.08 -9.53
C GLY A 92 -0.97 18.93 -9.82
N THR A 93 -1.85 19.12 -10.81
CA THR A 93 -2.78 18.09 -11.27
C THR A 93 -2.03 16.93 -11.90
N ALA A 94 -0.96 17.18 -12.65
CA ALA A 94 -0.12 16.14 -13.22
C ALA A 94 0.58 15.29 -12.14
N ILE A 95 1.12 15.92 -11.09
CA ILE A 95 1.71 15.20 -9.95
C ILE A 95 0.64 14.37 -9.25
N MET A 96 -0.52 14.96 -8.96
CA MET A 96 -1.64 14.25 -8.36
C MET A 96 -1.98 13.00 -9.20
N MET A 97 -2.33 13.18 -10.47
CA MET A 97 -2.79 12.09 -11.33
C MET A 97 -1.72 11.03 -11.58
N TYR A 98 -0.54 11.43 -12.06
CA TYR A 98 0.47 10.49 -12.52
C TYR A 98 1.29 9.90 -11.37
N VAL A 99 1.63 10.71 -10.36
CA VAL A 99 2.51 10.29 -9.25
C VAL A 99 1.69 9.79 -8.07
N THR A 100 0.66 10.52 -7.62
CA THR A 100 -0.07 10.14 -6.39
C THR A 100 -1.10 9.03 -6.63
N TRP A 101 -1.71 8.96 -7.81
CA TRP A 101 -2.73 7.96 -8.13
C TRP A 101 -2.20 6.82 -9.00
N PHE A 102 -1.76 7.11 -10.22
CA PHE A 102 -1.41 6.09 -11.21
C PHE A 102 -0.19 5.26 -10.81
N LEU A 103 0.90 5.89 -10.39
CA LEU A 103 2.15 5.18 -10.11
C LEU A 103 2.03 4.18 -8.93
N PRO A 104 1.41 4.53 -7.79
CA PRO A 104 1.12 3.59 -6.70
C PRO A 104 0.24 2.42 -7.14
N PHE A 105 -0.80 2.71 -7.93
CA PHE A 105 -1.67 1.68 -8.48
C PHE A 105 -0.90 0.69 -9.36
N LEU A 106 -0.02 1.20 -10.23
CA LEU A 106 0.85 0.36 -11.06
C LEU A 106 1.81 -0.47 -10.20
N ILE A 107 2.49 0.14 -9.22
CA ILE A 107 3.42 -0.58 -8.34
C ILE A 107 2.69 -1.71 -7.60
N GLY A 108 1.53 -1.42 -7.01
CA GLY A 108 0.74 -2.41 -6.29
C GLY A 108 0.25 -3.53 -7.20
N THR A 109 -0.38 -3.19 -8.33
CA THR A 109 -0.98 -4.16 -9.25
C THR A 109 0.06 -5.02 -9.94
N VAL A 110 1.16 -4.42 -10.42
CA VAL A 110 2.24 -5.17 -11.07
C VAL A 110 2.94 -6.08 -10.07
N ALA A 111 3.28 -5.56 -8.89
CA ALA A 111 3.92 -6.38 -7.86
C ALA A 111 3.04 -7.54 -7.41
N TYR A 112 1.73 -7.30 -7.26
CA TYR A 112 0.75 -8.33 -6.97
C TYR A 112 0.68 -9.36 -8.11
N SER A 113 0.46 -8.93 -9.36
CA SER A 113 0.30 -9.85 -10.51
C SER A 113 1.50 -10.78 -10.74
N ILE A 114 2.73 -10.28 -10.55
CA ILE A 114 3.96 -11.06 -10.76
C ILE A 114 4.19 -12.06 -9.62
N ARG A 115 3.69 -11.78 -8.41
CA ARG A 115 4.09 -12.51 -7.20
C ARG A 115 2.94 -13.15 -6.44
N PHE A 116 1.71 -13.01 -6.92
CA PHE A 116 0.52 -13.53 -6.25
C PHE A 116 0.69 -15.01 -5.89
N GLU A 117 1.11 -15.82 -6.86
CA GLU A 117 1.28 -17.26 -6.67
C GLU A 117 2.43 -17.62 -5.72
N LYS A 118 3.49 -16.80 -5.65
CA LYS A 118 4.67 -17.09 -4.82
C LYS A 118 4.52 -16.62 -3.37
N ASP A 119 3.87 -15.48 -3.16
CA ASP A 119 3.91 -14.77 -1.88
C ASP A 119 2.55 -14.80 -1.14
N TYR A 120 1.43 -15.10 -1.81
CA TYR A 120 0.09 -15.01 -1.21
C TYR A 120 -0.63 -16.36 -1.02
N ILE A 121 -0.29 -17.40 -1.80
CA ILE A 121 -0.81 -18.76 -1.64
C ILE A 121 0.40 -19.69 -1.46
N THR A 122 0.77 -19.97 -0.21
CA THR A 122 1.87 -20.92 0.07
C THR A 122 1.33 -22.32 0.32
N MET A 123 2.16 -23.37 0.20
CA MET A 123 1.75 -24.74 0.55
C MET A 123 1.24 -24.86 1.98
N ASP A 124 1.81 -24.12 2.91
CA ASP A 124 1.31 -24.04 4.29
C ASP A 124 -0.16 -23.56 4.35
N ASP A 125 -0.55 -22.67 3.44
CA ASP A 125 -1.90 -22.12 3.38
C ASP A 125 -2.88 -23.12 2.77
N LEU A 126 -2.42 -23.91 1.81
CA LEU A 126 -3.18 -25.01 1.22
C LEU A 126 -3.38 -26.15 2.22
N GLU A 127 -2.36 -26.48 3.02
CA GLU A 127 -2.49 -27.44 4.11
C GLU A 127 -3.47 -26.96 5.20
N GLU A 128 -3.40 -25.69 5.59
CA GLU A 128 -4.35 -25.10 6.54
C GLU A 128 -5.77 -25.16 5.99
N PHE A 129 -5.95 -24.83 4.71
CA PHE A 129 -7.24 -24.88 4.02
C PHE A 129 -7.78 -26.32 3.94
N SER A 130 -6.96 -27.29 3.55
CA SER A 130 -7.32 -28.72 3.49
C SER A 130 -7.78 -29.23 4.85
N LYS A 131 -7.01 -28.93 5.91
CA LYS A 131 -7.37 -29.30 7.29
C LYS A 131 -8.68 -28.65 7.76
N ALA A 132 -8.98 -27.44 7.30
CA ALA A 132 -10.20 -26.72 7.68
C ALA A 132 -11.45 -27.14 6.88
N THR A 133 -11.28 -27.68 5.66
CA THR A 133 -12.38 -27.92 4.71
C THR A 133 -12.58 -29.39 4.34
N ASP A 134 -11.72 -30.30 4.83
CA ASP A 134 -11.70 -31.74 4.53
C ASP A 134 -11.48 -32.07 3.03
N VAL A 135 -10.98 -31.08 2.26
CA VAL A 135 -10.55 -31.25 0.87
C VAL A 135 -9.20 -31.95 0.86
N LYS A 136 -9.00 -32.95 -0.02
CA LYS A 136 -7.74 -33.68 -0.11
C LYS A 136 -6.64 -32.79 -0.70
N MET A 137 -5.44 -32.83 -0.10
CA MET A 137 -4.28 -32.09 -0.60
C MET A 137 -3.87 -32.49 -2.03
N GLU A 138 -4.10 -33.74 -2.41
CA GLU A 138 -3.83 -34.26 -3.75
C GLU A 138 -4.56 -33.45 -4.84
N ASP A 139 -5.83 -33.10 -4.60
CA ASP A 139 -6.66 -32.31 -5.52
C ASP A 139 -6.20 -30.84 -5.61
N LEU A 140 -5.57 -30.31 -4.54
CA LEU A 140 -5.06 -28.94 -4.48
C LEU A 140 -3.70 -28.80 -5.17
N ILE A 141 -2.85 -29.83 -5.06
CA ILE A 141 -1.51 -29.88 -5.66
C ILE A 141 -1.57 -30.11 -7.18
N GLU A 142 -2.55 -30.87 -7.68
CA GLU A 142 -2.78 -31.03 -9.13
C GLU A 142 -3.09 -29.69 -9.82
N ILE A 143 -3.86 -28.82 -9.16
CA ILE A 143 -4.21 -27.50 -9.68
C ILE A 143 -2.99 -26.55 -9.73
N GLU A 144 -2.05 -26.71 -8.81
CA GLU A 144 -0.81 -25.92 -8.76
C GLU A 144 0.19 -26.36 -9.85
N ASN A 145 0.37 -27.67 -10.05
CA ASN A 145 1.31 -28.23 -11.03
C ASN A 145 0.86 -28.09 -12.50
N VAL A 146 -0.45 -27.95 -12.76
CA VAL A 146 -0.97 -27.71 -14.13
C VAL A 146 -0.76 -26.25 -14.59
N LYS A 147 -0.41 -25.33 -13.67
CA LYS A 147 -0.27 -23.89 -13.95
C LYS A 147 1.18 -23.38 -14.05
N SER A 148 2.17 -24.20 -13.70
CA SER A 148 3.61 -23.92 -13.87
C SER A 148 4.09 -24.23 -15.28
#